data_AF-B9RTI1-F1
#
_entry.id   AF-B9RTI1-F1
#
_cell.length_a   1.000
_cell.length_b   1.000
_cell.length_c   1.000
_cell.angle_alpha   90.00
_cell.angle_beta   90.00
_cell.angle_gamma   90.00
#
_symmetry.space_group_name_H-M   'P 1'
#
loop_
_entity.id
_entity.type
_entity.pdbx_description
1 polymer ?
#
loop_
_entity_poly.entity_id
_entity_poly.type
_entity_poly.pdbx_seq_one_letter_code
_entity_poly.pdbx_strand_id
1 'polypeptide(L)' 'MALALAMTRSCICSPLKKYHVRIINNLEDTYDLYLYCKSGDDDLGFHELKINDQYHFTFRENLWGTTLYWCNFG' A
#
# COMPACT_ATOMS: atom_id res chain seq x y z
N MET A 1 -0.33 30.25 7.79
CA MET A 1 0.35 29.91 6.52
C MET A 1 -0.70 29.39 5.56
N ALA A 2 -1.16 30.22 4.64
CA ALA A 2 -2.07 29.78 3.59
C ALA A 2 -1.22 29.37 2.39
N LEU A 3 -1.22 28.08 2.04
CA LEU A 3 -0.67 27.63 0.77
C LEU A 3 -1.82 27.54 -0.22
N ALA A 4 -1.98 28.58 -1.03
CA ALA A 4 -2.80 28.51 -2.23
C ALA A 4 -1.97 27.84 -3.33
N LEU A 5 -2.33 26.61 -3.72
CA LEU A 5 -1.82 25.97 -4.93
C LEU A 5 -2.86 26.17 -6.04
N ALA A 6 -2.55 27.07 -6.97
CA ALA A 6 -3.32 27.21 -8.20
C ALA A 6 -3.09 25.94 -9.06
N MET A 7 -4.07 25.03 -9.06
CA MET A 7 -4.03 23.85 -9.94
C MET A 7 -4.53 24.22 -11.33
N THR A 8 -3.61 24.66 -12.20
CA THR A 8 -3.89 24.69 -13.64
C THR A 8 -3.95 23.25 -14.14
N ARG A 9 -4.94 22.95 -15.01
CA ARG A 9 -5.10 21.63 -15.61
C ARG A 9 -3.84 21.25 -16.36
N SER A 10 -3.09 20.30 -15.82
CA SER A 10 -2.06 19.55 -16.52
C SER A 10 -2.20 18.09 -16.10
N CYS A 11 -1.89 17.15 -17.01
CA CYS A 11 -2.01 15.71 -16.78
C CYS A 11 -1.62 15.32 -15.35
N ILE A 12 -2.39 14.44 -14.71
CA ILE A 12 -2.20 13.97 -13.33
C ILE A 12 -0.87 13.19 -13.23
N CYS A 13 0.25 13.91 -13.25
CA CYS A 13 1.56 13.43 -12.90
C CYS A 13 1.75 13.87 -11.45
N SER A 14 1.26 13.07 -10.49
CA SER A 14 1.63 13.29 -9.10
C SER A 14 3.16 13.24 -9.02
N PRO A 15 3.85 14.30 -8.55
CA PRO A 15 5.31 14.31 -8.45
C PRO A 15 5.82 13.32 -7.37
N LEU A 16 4.91 12.78 -6.57
CA LEU A 16 5.19 11.86 -5.48
C LEU A 16 5.36 10.44 -6.01
N LYS A 17 6.41 9.77 -5.53
CA LYS A 17 6.77 8.42 -5.93
C LYS A 17 5.64 7.45 -5.60
N LYS A 18 5.26 6.65 -6.60
CA LYS A 18 4.23 5.61 -6.46
C LYS A 18 4.90 4.26 -6.22
N TYR A 19 4.39 3.53 -5.24
CA TYR A 19 4.83 2.19 -4.90
C TYR A 19 3.74 1.18 -5.21
N HIS A 20 4.17 0.02 -5.68
CA HIS A 20 3.32 -1.13 -5.97
C HIS A 20 3.80 -2.27 -5.08
N VAL A 21 2.97 -2.68 -4.14
CA VAL A 21 3.27 -3.78 -3.22
C VAL A 21 2.48 -5.00 -3.66
N ARG A 22 3.17 -6.13 -3.80
CA ARG A 22 2.58 -7.41 -4.15
C ARG A 22 3.10 -8.46 -3.16
N ILE A 23 2.17 -9.12 -2.48
CA ILE A 23 2.42 -10.20 -1.53
C ILE A 23 1.86 -11.46 -2.19
N ILE A 24 2.66 -12.52 -2.26
CA ILE A 24 2.30 -13.79 -2.90
C ILE A 24 2.55 -14.89 -1.89
N ASN A 25 1.55 -15.74 -1.62
CA ASN A 25 1.74 -16.90 -0.76
C ASN A 25 2.36 -18.05 -1.57
N ASN A 26 3.67 -18.21 -1.44
CA ASN A 26 4.43 -19.34 -2.00
C ASN A 26 4.94 -20.28 -0.91
N LEU A 27 4.23 -20.38 0.23
CA LEU A 27 4.56 -21.33 1.29
C LEU A 27 4.36 -22.78 0.78
N GLU A 28 5.24 -23.69 1.19
CA GLU A 28 5.07 -25.12 0.95
C GLU A 28 3.98 -25.66 1.90
N ASP A 29 3.20 -26.63 1.42
CA ASP A 29 2.01 -27.21 2.08
C ASP A 29 0.83 -26.24 2.28
N THR A 30 -0.34 -26.79 2.60
CA THR A 30 -1.70 -26.19 2.71
C THR A 30 -1.86 -25.05 3.74
N TYR A 31 -0.82 -24.28 3.99
CA TYR A 31 -0.84 -23.13 4.88
C TYR A 31 -1.37 -21.90 4.16
N ASP A 32 -2.52 -21.43 4.64
CA ASP A 32 -3.04 -20.13 4.29
C ASP A 32 -2.22 -19.06 5.04
N LEU A 33 -1.79 -18.03 4.32
CA LEU A 33 -1.05 -16.90 4.86
C LEU A 33 -2.05 -15.83 5.28
N TYR A 34 -2.07 -15.50 6.57
CA TYR A 34 -2.89 -14.41 7.08
C TYR A 34 -2.07 -13.14 7.14
N LEU A 35 -2.61 -12.05 6.61
CA LEU A 35 -1.95 -10.75 6.65
C LEU A 35 -2.91 -9.65 7.10
N TYR A 36 -2.43 -8.78 7.98
CA TYR A 36 -3.11 -7.56 8.36
C TYR A 36 -2.22 -6.37 8.05
N CYS A 37 -2.57 -5.65 6.98
CA CYS A 37 -1.80 -4.51 6.50
C CYS A 37 -2.46 -3.20 6.93
N LYS A 38 -1.65 -2.18 7.18
CA LYS A 38 -2.11 -0.82 7.43
C LYS A 38 -1.04 0.19 7.10
N SER A 39 -1.43 1.44 7.09
CA SER A 39 -0.56 2.59 7.04
C SER A 39 -0.73 3.46 8.28
N GLY A 40 0.00 4.57 8.35
CA GLY A 40 -0.20 5.57 9.39
C GLY A 40 -1.61 6.18 9.37
N ASP A 41 -2.23 6.25 8.19
CA ASP A 41 -3.47 7.01 7.95
C ASP A 41 -4.67 6.12 7.61
N ASP A 42 -4.43 4.99 6.94
CA ASP A 42 -5.45 4.08 6.40
C ASP A 42 -5.25 2.64 6.90
N ASP A 43 -6.35 1.96 7.22
CA ASP A 43 -6.38 0.52 7.43
C ASP A 43 -6.59 -0.21 6.09
N LEU A 44 -5.67 -1.10 5.71
CA LEU A 44 -5.78 -1.92 4.51
C LEU A 44 -6.52 -3.24 4.80
N GLY A 45 -6.75 -3.55 6.07
CA GLY A 45 -7.54 -4.66 6.54
C GLY A 45 -6.81 -6.00 6.59
N PHE A 46 -7.60 -7.00 6.97
CA PHE A 46 -7.20 -8.40 7.05
C PHE A 46 -7.44 -9.10 5.72
N HIS A 47 -6.48 -9.92 5.30
CA HIS A 47 -6.59 -10.77 4.12
C HIS A 47 -6.05 -12.17 4.45
N GLU A 48 -6.70 -13.16 3.87
CA GLU A 48 -6.28 -14.56 3.88
C GLU A 48 -5.84 -14.91 2.46
N LEU A 49 -4.61 -15.39 2.31
CA LEU A 49 -4.04 -15.80 1.04
C LEU A 49 -3.85 -17.31 1.03
N LYS A 50 -4.58 -18.01 0.16
CA LYS A 50 -4.35 -19.42 -0.10
C LYS A 50 -3.04 -19.64 -0.85
N ILE A 51 -2.63 -20.90 -0.99
CA ILE A 51 -1.44 -21.23 -1.79
C ILE A 51 -1.58 -20.62 -3.20
N ASN A 52 -0.53 -19.96 -3.66
CA ASN A 52 -0.41 -19.24 -4.92
C ASN A 52 -1.34 -18.01 -5.06
N ASP A 53 -2.13 -17.67 -4.05
CA ASP A 53 -2.89 -16.41 -4.05
C ASP A 53 -1.96 -15.22 -3.81
N GLN A 54 -2.47 -14.06 -4.19
CA GLN A 54 -1.75 -12.80 -4.08
C GLN A 54 -2.65 -11.67 -3.59
N TYR A 55 -2.06 -10.81 -2.76
CA TYR A 55 -2.63 -9.53 -2.38
C TYR A 55 -1.77 -8.40 -2.93
N HIS A 56 -2.40 -7.34 -3.42
CA HIS A 56 -1.68 -6.20 -3.94
C HIS A 56 -2.38 -4.89 -3.58
N PHE A 57 -1.58 -3.87 -3.34
CA PHE A 57 -2.05 -2.51 -3.15
C PHE A 57 -1.01 -1.52 -3.66
N THR A 58 -1.44 -0.28 -3.89
CA THR A 58 -0.56 0.81 -4.33
C THR A 58 -0.75 2.01 -3.46
N PHE A 59 0.35 2.70 -3.16
CA PHE A 59 0.30 3.97 -2.44
C PHE A 59 1.28 4.96 -3.04
N ARG A 60 1.14 6.23 -2.64
CA ARG A 60 2.10 7.29 -2.94
C ARG A 60 2.67 7.84 -1.64
N GLU A 61 3.93 8.23 -1.67
CA GLU A 61 4.49 9.03 -0.59
C GLU A 61 3.71 10.35 -0.44
N ASN A 62 3.66 10.89 0.77
CA ASN A 62 3.19 12.22 1.06
C ASN A 62 4.32 13.25 0.83
N LEU A 63 3.97 14.53 0.76
CA LEU A 63 4.92 15.62 0.49
C LEU A 63 6.05 15.73 1.53
N TRP A 64 5.88 15.13 2.72
CA TRP A 64 6.83 15.20 3.82
C TRP A 64 7.70 13.95 3.95
N GLY A 65 7.53 12.94 3.09
CA GLY A 65 8.28 11.68 3.16
C GLY A 65 8.03 10.88 4.43
N THR A 66 6.93 11.13 5.13
CA THR A 66 6.58 10.47 6.40
C THR A 66 5.62 9.29 6.21
N THR A 67 5.37 8.90 4.96
CA THR A 67 4.47 7.81 4.61
C THR A 67 4.98 6.48 5.20
N LEU A 68 4.15 5.87 6.03
CA LEU A 68 4.46 4.63 6.74
C LEU A 68 3.42 3.56 6.37
N TYR A 69 3.88 2.39 5.93
CA TYR A 69 3.07 1.21 5.61
C TYR A 69 3.72 -0.03 6.20
N TRP A 70 2.92 -0.93 6.76
CA TRP A 70 3.39 -2.21 7.30
C TRP A 70 2.31 -3.28 7.27
N CYS A 71 2.75 -4.54 7.32
CA CYS A 71 1.88 -5.71 7.38
C CYS A 71 2.38 -6.65 8.47
N ASN A 72 1.46 -7.22 9.23
CA ASN A 72 1.74 -8.34 10.14
C ASN A 72 1.34 -9.63 9.43
N PHE A 73 2.21 -10.64 9.46
CA PHE A 73 1.98 -11.96 8.88
C PHE A 73 1.77 -12.98 9.99
N GLY A 74 0.82 -13.87 9.82
CA GLY A 74 0.46 -14.94 10.76
C GLY A 74 0.18 -16.26 10.06
#